data_AF-A0A435XX08-F1
#
_entry.id   AF-A0A435XX08-F1
#
_cell.length_a   1.000
_cell.length_b   1.000
_cell.length_c   1.000
_cell.angle_alpha   90.00
_cell.angle_beta   90.00
_cell.angle_gamma   90.00
#
_symmetry.space_group_name_H-M   'P 1'
#
loop_
_entity.id
_entity.type
_entity.pdbx_description
1 polymer ?
#
loop_
_entity_poly.entity_id
_entity_poly.type
_entity_poly.pdbx_seq_one_letter_code
_entity_poly.pdbx_strand_id
1 'polypeptide(L)' 'MSVGQEIYALAERLFPICRSITGDGVRRTLDILSGHIDLERHEVP' A
#
# COMPACT_ATOMS: atom_id res chain seq x y z
N MET A 1 -11.67 14.41 -10.19
CA MET A 1 -11.56 12.99 -10.60
C MET A 1 -12.71 12.26 -9.93
N SER A 2 -13.15 11.13 -10.47
CA SER A 2 -14.11 10.27 -9.76
C SER A 2 -13.36 9.42 -8.72
N VAL A 3 -14.08 8.96 -7.68
CA VAL A 3 -13.51 8.02 -6.69
C VAL A 3 -12.93 6.78 -7.36
N GLY A 4 -13.55 6.28 -8.44
CA GLY A 4 -13.02 5.16 -9.21
C GLY A 4 -11.67 5.44 -9.85
N GLN A 5 -11.44 6.67 -10.35
CA GLN A 5 -10.14 7.06 -10.91
C GLN A 5 -9.06 7.13 -9.83
N GLU A 6 -9.40 7.61 -8.63
CA GLU A 6 -8.46 7.68 -7.50
C GLU A 6 -8.08 6.29 -6.99
N ILE A 7 -9.05 5.37 -6.90
CA ILE A 7 -8.81 3.96 -6.56
C ILE A 7 -7.90 3.30 -7.61
N TYR A 8 -8.16 3.53 -8.90
CA TYR A 8 -7.35 2.95 -9.98
C TYR A 8 -5.92 3.49 -9.96
N ALA A 9 -5.72 4.79 -9.76
CA ALA A 9 -4.40 5.40 -9.63
C ALA A 9 -3.62 4.88 -8.40
N LEU A 10 -4.32 4.61 -7.28
CA LEU A 10 -3.70 3.94 -6.14
C LEU A 10 -3.26 2.51 -6.48
N ALA A 11 -4.12 1.74 -7.16
CA ALA A 11 -3.80 0.38 -7.60
C ALA A 11 -2.59 0.34 -8.55
N GLU A 12 -2.51 1.27 -9.51
CA GLU A 12 -1.38 1.41 -10.43
C GLU A 12 -0.05 1.61 -9.70
N ARG A 13 -0.03 2.46 -8.65
CA ARG A 13 1.16 2.67 -7.81
C ARG A 13 1.57 1.42 -7.02
N LEU A 14 0.60 0.63 -6.59
CA LEU A 14 0.85 -0.60 -5.81
C LEU A 14 1.27 -1.78 -6.68
N PHE A 15 0.78 -1.85 -7.93
CA PHE A 15 0.96 -2.99 -8.84
C PHE A 15 2.41 -3.46 -9.05
N PRO A 16 3.42 -2.59 -9.27
CA PRO A 16 4.79 -3.04 -9.52
C PRO A 16 5.52 -3.54 -8.27
N ILE A 17 4.95 -3.40 -7.07
CA ILE A 17 5.60 -3.82 -5.83
C ILE A 17 5.51 -5.35 -5.72
N CYS A 18 6.66 -6.02 -5.85
CA CYS A 18 6.77 -7.44 -5.52
C CYS A 18 6.52 -7.63 -4.01
N ARG A 19 5.36 -8.17 -3.64
CA ARG A 19 4.92 -8.34 -2.24
C ARG A 19 4.63 -9.80 -1.93
N SER A 20 4.97 -10.20 -0.72
CA SER A 20 4.69 -11.52 -0.13
C SER A 20 4.15 -11.32 1.29
N ILE A 21 4.06 -12.39 2.08
CA ILE A 21 3.61 -12.34 3.48
C ILE A 21 4.55 -11.47 4.33
N THR A 22 5.86 -11.50 4.05
CA THR A 22 6.89 -10.70 4.72
C THR A 22 7.78 -9.96 3.71
N GLY A 23 8.67 -9.10 4.21
CA GLY A 23 9.68 -8.39 3.41
C GLY A 23 9.30 -6.96 3.03
N ASP A 24 10.17 -6.30 2.28
CA ASP A 24 10.06 -4.85 2.03
C ASP A 24 8.89 -4.47 1.12
N GLY A 25 8.44 -5.41 0.29
CA GLY A 25 7.25 -5.21 -0.56
C GLY A 25 5.98 -4.94 0.24
N VAL A 26 5.76 -5.66 1.35
CA VAL A 26 4.60 -5.42 2.20
C VAL A 26 4.77 -4.13 3.01
N ARG A 27 5.97 -3.82 3.51
CA ARG A 27 6.27 -2.56 4.21
C ARG A 27 5.97 -1.34 3.33
N ARG A 28 6.51 -1.34 2.10
CA ARG A 28 6.29 -0.27 1.12
C ARG A 28 4.83 -0.13 0.70
N THR A 29 4.10 -1.25 0.64
CA THR A 29 2.65 -1.22 0.39
C THR A 29 1.92 -0.50 1.53
N LEU A 30 2.23 -0.83 2.78
CA LEU A 30 1.63 -0.20 3.97
C LEU A 30 2.00 1.29 4.08
N ASP A 31 3.24 1.67 3.74
CA ASP A 31 3.68 3.09 3.64
C ASP A 31 2.81 3.90 2.68
N ILE A 32 2.46 3.34 1.52
CA ILE A 32 1.64 4.03 0.53
C ILE A 32 0.20 4.17 1.04
N LEU A 33 -0.33 3.14 1.70
CA LEU A 33 -1.70 3.15 2.24
C LEU A 33 -1.85 4.09 3.44
N SER A 34 -0.82 4.26 4.27
CA SER A 34 -0.87 5.18 5.42
C SER A 34 -1.00 6.65 5.02
N GLY A 35 -0.80 6.98 3.74
CA GLY A 35 -1.09 8.31 3.19
C GLY A 35 -2.59 8.58 2.95
N HIS A 36 -3.45 7.56 3.03
CA HIS A 36 -4.90 7.68 2.78
C HIS A 36 -5.75 7.41 4.01
N ILE A 37 -5.24 6.62 4.95
CA ILE A 37 -5.91 6.24 6.18
C ILE A 37 -4.89 6.16 7.31
N ASP A 38 -5.35 6.38 8.54
CA ASP A 38 -4.51 6.17 9.72
C ASP A 38 -4.22 4.67 9.88
N LEU A 39 -2.94 4.31 9.85
CA LEU A 39 -2.45 2.93 9.87
C LEU A 39 -1.27 2.81 10.82
N GLU A 40 -1.50 2.11 11.93
CA GLU A 40 -0.44 1.66 12.82
C GLU A 40 0.24 0.40 12.26
N ARG A 41 1.57 0.37 12.29
CA ARG A 41 2.37 -0.77 11.82
C ARG A 41 2.97 -1.52 13.00
N HIS A 42 2.80 -2.83 12.99
CA HIS A 42 3.42 -3.75 13.94
C HIS A 42 4.29 -4.77 13.20
N GLU A 43 5.54 -4.90 13.63
CA GLU A 43 6.41 -5.99 13.21
C GLU A 43 6.51 -7.03 14.34
N VAL A 44 6.31 -8.30 14.00
CA VAL A 44 6.34 -9.43 14.96
C VAL A 44 7.54 -10.31 14.63
N PRO A 45 8.44 -10.60 15.60
CA PRO A 45 9.59 -11.49 15.42
C PRO A 45 9.23 -12.94 15.12
#